data_AF-A0A955G1U1-F1
#
_entry.id   AF-A0A955G1U1-F1
#
_cell.length_a   1.000
_cell.length_b   1.000
_cell.length_c   1.000
_cell.angle_alpha   90.00
_cell.angle_beta   90.00
_cell.angle_gamma   90.00
#
_symmetry.space_group_name_H-M   'P 1'
#
loop_
_entity.id
_entity.type
_entity.pdbx_description
1 polymer ?
#
loop_
_entity_poly.entity_id
_entity_poly.type
_entity_poly.pdbx_seq_one_letter_code
_entity_poly.pdbx_strand_id
1 'polypeptide(L)'
;MKQASWPLAKKTLGLYLRLNLSYKRLFFSSVGAWIGGMLLQKLVLPLIVASSFDTIRRLSSTGSISLSDFRGDIGLFVIVLIASQTLIDTGLFWNAKMEAQGLKELHDRVFAHLLRQSTRFHNNTLAGPLVSQTNRLVGGYVTITDTLLLNITQLVVLTAFSAIVLAFYSPLLAGVVFAWTIVFFYINIRLTRSRIALSKARAASESVLTGSLADSVSNISAIKSFGSESYEYERHAKVTEDRAYKGYVYWVRGAKNDAVFGIMMGIGQLLVLVTSIIAVTHGSISIGALVLAQIYI
;
A
#
# COMPACT_ATOMS: atom_id res chain seq x y z
N MET A 1 -15.08 22.71 -14.19
CA MET A 1 -15.04 22.13 -12.81
C MET A 1 -16.21 21.17 -12.63
N LYS A 2 -15.98 19.86 -12.64
CA LYS A 2 -16.91 18.87 -12.07
C LYS A 2 -16.17 18.24 -10.90
N GLN A 3 -16.71 18.40 -9.69
CA GLN A 3 -16.23 17.70 -8.50
C GLN A 3 -16.10 16.21 -8.85
N ALA A 4 -14.93 15.62 -8.62
CA ALA A 4 -14.86 14.17 -8.49
C ALA A 4 -15.82 13.84 -7.35
N SER A 5 -16.96 13.24 -7.68
CA SER A 5 -18.02 13.03 -6.71
C SER A 5 -17.51 11.98 -5.71
N TRP A 6 -16.98 12.45 -4.58
CA TRP A 6 -16.70 11.66 -3.39
C TRP A 6 -17.80 10.63 -3.07
N PRO A 7 -19.11 10.91 -3.35
CA PRO A 7 -20.16 9.90 -3.28
C PRO A 7 -19.95 8.65 -4.14
N LEU A 8 -19.40 8.77 -5.35
CA LEU A 8 -19.18 7.64 -6.25
C LEU A 8 -18.01 6.77 -5.77
N ALA A 9 -16.90 7.40 -5.38
CA ALA A 9 -15.75 6.68 -4.81
C ALA A 9 -16.16 5.90 -3.56
N LYS A 10 -16.96 6.51 -2.67
CA LYS A 10 -17.50 5.85 -1.47
C LYS A 10 -18.42 4.67 -1.82
N LYS A 11 -19.23 4.78 -2.88
CA LYS A 11 -20.07 3.68 -3.37
C LYS A 11 -19.25 2.52 -3.90
N THR A 12 -18.22 2.79 -4.71
CA THR A 12 -17.33 1.76 -5.26
C THR A 12 -16.55 1.05 -4.15
N LEU A 13 -15.99 1.81 -3.19
CA LEU A 13 -15.28 1.24 -2.05
C LEU A 13 -16.23 0.39 -1.18
N GLY A 14 -17.46 0.88 -0.96
CA GLY A 14 -18.49 0.15 -0.25
C GLY A 14 -18.93 -1.14 -0.96
N LEU A 15 -18.94 -1.15 -2.29
CA LEU A 15 -19.21 -2.35 -3.09
C LEU A 15 -18.12 -3.40 -2.86
N TYR A 16 -16.85 -3.02 -2.96
CA TYR A 16 -15.72 -3.94 -2.76
C TYR A 16 -15.69 -4.50 -1.33
N LEU A 17 -15.91 -3.65 -0.32
CA LEU A 17 -15.97 -4.08 1.07
C LEU A 17 -17.14 -5.04 1.32
N ARG A 18 -18.33 -4.76 0.76
CA ARG A 18 -19.48 -5.68 0.89
C ARG A 18 -19.22 -7.01 0.20
N LEU A 19 -18.48 -7.01 -0.90
CA LEU A 19 -18.09 -8.22 -1.61
C LEU A 19 -17.08 -9.05 -0.79
N ASN A 20 -16.05 -8.42 -0.23
CA ASN A 20 -15.13 -9.11 0.68
C ASN A 20 -15.87 -9.67 1.91
N LEU A 21 -16.81 -8.90 2.46
CA LEU A 21 -17.63 -9.31 3.59
C LEU A 21 -18.76 -10.31 3.25
N SER A 22 -19.05 -10.60 1.98
CA SER A 22 -19.93 -11.71 1.63
C SER A 22 -19.19 -13.04 1.85
N TYR A 23 -17.88 -13.05 1.59
CA TYR A 23 -16.96 -14.17 1.84
C TYR A 23 -16.30 -14.10 3.22
N LYS A 24 -17.10 -13.86 4.28
CA LYS A 24 -16.61 -13.63 5.67
C LYS A 24 -15.51 -14.59 6.11
N ARG A 25 -15.69 -15.89 5.89
CA ARG A 25 -14.73 -16.92 6.31
C ARG A 25 -13.37 -16.72 5.64
N LEU A 26 -13.35 -16.46 4.33
CA LEU A 26 -12.10 -16.24 3.59
C LEU A 26 -11.45 -14.90 4.01
N PHE A 27 -12.25 -13.84 4.16
CA PHE A 27 -11.79 -12.54 4.59
C PHE A 27 -11.17 -12.54 5.99
N PHE A 28 -11.86 -13.09 6.98
CA PHE A 28 -11.34 -13.13 8.36
C PHE A 28 -10.16 -14.10 8.49
N SER A 29 -10.15 -15.21 7.75
CA SER A 29 -8.98 -16.11 7.73
C SER A 29 -7.77 -15.47 7.06
N SER A 30 -7.94 -14.74 5.96
CA SER A 30 -6.82 -14.07 5.28
C SER A 30 -6.24 -12.96 6.14
N VAL A 31 -7.08 -12.07 6.65
CA VAL A 31 -6.68 -10.95 7.51
C VAL A 31 -6.08 -11.47 8.82
N GLY A 32 -6.70 -12.46 9.46
CA GLY A 32 -6.21 -13.03 10.72
C GLY A 32 -4.85 -13.71 10.57
N ALA A 33 -4.66 -14.54 9.54
CA ALA A 33 -3.39 -15.20 9.29
C ALA A 33 -2.30 -14.20 8.88
N TRP A 34 -2.64 -13.21 8.03
CA TRP A 34 -1.73 -12.13 7.67
C TRP A 34 -1.26 -11.32 8.89
N ILE A 35 -2.20 -10.88 9.75
CA ILE A 35 -1.88 -10.15 10.98
C ILE A 35 -1.04 -11.01 11.92
N GLY A 36 -1.43 -12.26 12.15
CA GLY A 36 -0.71 -13.17 13.04
C GLY A 36 0.73 -13.41 12.59
N GLY A 37 0.92 -13.73 11.31
CA GLY A 37 2.26 -13.92 10.75
C GLY A 37 3.08 -12.63 10.77
N MET A 38 2.49 -11.49 10.41
CA MET A 38 3.16 -10.19 10.46
C MET A 38 3.60 -9.81 11.87
N LEU A 39 2.75 -10.01 12.89
CA LEU A 39 3.09 -9.71 14.28
C LEU A 39 4.23 -10.59 14.78
N LEU A 40 4.21 -11.90 14.48
CA LEU A 40 5.33 -12.80 14.81
C LEU A 40 6.63 -12.33 14.15
N GLN A 41 6.60 -12.01 12.86
CA GLN A 41 7.79 -11.63 12.13
C GLN A 41 8.33 -10.25 12.53
N LYS A 42 7.45 -9.26 12.70
CA LYS A 42 7.83 -7.86 12.92
C LYS A 42 7.99 -7.49 14.39
N LEU A 43 7.40 -8.23 15.32
CA LEU A 43 7.53 -7.96 16.76
C LEU A 43 8.36 -9.02 17.48
N VAL A 44 8.09 -10.30 17.25
CA VAL A 44 8.73 -11.38 18.04
C VAL A 44 10.18 -11.60 17.62
N LEU A 45 10.50 -11.59 16.31
CA LEU A 45 11.89 -11.77 15.87
C LEU A 45 12.84 -10.68 16.43
N PRO A 46 12.49 -9.37 16.41
CA PRO A 46 13.30 -8.35 17.08
C PRO A 46 13.49 -8.56 18.58
N LEU A 47 12.48 -9.08 19.29
CA LEU A 47 12.59 -9.41 20.73
C LEU A 47 13.64 -10.48 20.99
N ILE A 48 13.71 -11.50 20.13
CA ILE A 48 14.75 -12.55 20.23
C ILE A 48 16.13 -11.96 19.99
N VAL A 49 16.27 -11.06 19.01
CA VAL A 49 17.55 -10.37 18.76
C VAL A 49 17.95 -9.52 19.98
N ALA A 50 17.00 -8.78 20.56
CA ALA A 50 17.25 -7.97 21.75
C ALA A 50 17.66 -8.81 22.97
N SER A 51 17.04 -9.98 23.17
CA SER A 51 17.45 -10.90 24.25
C SER A 51 18.85 -11.46 24.02
N SER A 52 19.24 -11.75 22.77
CA SER A 52 20.60 -12.17 22.45
C SER A 52 21.63 -11.09 22.80
N PHE A 53 21.33 -9.80 22.56
CA PHE A 53 22.20 -8.69 22.99
C PHE A 53 22.35 -8.62 24.52
N ASP A 54 21.27 -8.80 25.26
CA ASP A 54 21.32 -8.82 26.72
C ASP A 54 22.09 -10.04 27.26
N THR A 55 22.00 -11.21 26.59
CA THR A 55 22.79 -12.41 26.88
C THR A 55 24.28 -12.17 26.64
N ILE A 56 24.65 -11.55 25.51
CA ILE A 56 26.05 -11.18 25.20
C ILE A 56 26.60 -10.32 26.34
N ARG A 57 25.87 -9.29 26.76
CA ARG A 57 26.30 -8.40 27.86
C ARG A 57 26.56 -9.17 29.17
N ARG A 58 25.70 -10.14 29.51
CA ARG A 58 25.86 -10.97 30.72
C ARG A 58 27.04 -11.93 30.64
N LEU A 59 27.35 -12.45 29.45
CA LEU A 59 28.45 -13.39 29.25
C LEU A 59 29.81 -12.69 29.03
N SER A 60 29.81 -11.45 28.53
CA SER A 60 31.01 -10.63 28.42
C SER A 60 31.70 -10.38 29.77
N SER A 61 30.97 -10.45 30.90
CA SER A 61 31.59 -10.37 32.24
C SER A 61 32.28 -11.65 32.70
N THR A 62 32.06 -12.80 32.03
CA THR A 62 32.47 -14.13 32.50
C THR A 62 33.56 -14.78 31.65
N GLY A 63 33.95 -14.16 30.52
CA GLY A 63 35.21 -14.43 29.83
C GLY A 63 35.19 -15.44 28.67
N SER A 64 34.07 -16.10 28.36
CA SER A 64 33.92 -16.86 27.11
C SER A 64 32.47 -16.85 26.61
N ILE A 65 32.30 -16.50 25.33
CA ILE A 65 31.01 -16.51 24.63
C ILE A 65 31.07 -17.69 23.65
N SER A 66 30.19 -18.67 23.81
CA SER A 66 30.09 -19.83 22.92
C SER A 66 28.80 -19.80 22.11
N LEU A 67 28.82 -20.40 20.92
CA LEU A 67 27.61 -20.55 20.09
C LEU A 67 26.52 -21.39 20.80
N SER A 68 26.94 -22.31 21.68
CA SER A 68 26.03 -23.14 22.48
C SER A 68 25.11 -22.34 23.38
N ASP A 69 25.51 -21.13 23.78
CA ASP A 69 24.76 -20.26 24.67
C ASP A 69 23.52 -19.66 23.97
N PHE A 70 23.56 -19.59 22.63
CA PHE A 70 22.49 -19.05 21.78
C PHE A 70 21.61 -20.11 21.14
N ARG A 71 21.81 -21.40 21.42
CA ARG A 71 21.01 -22.49 20.80
C ARG A 71 19.50 -22.31 20.98
N GLY A 72 19.09 -21.78 22.14
CA GLY A 72 17.69 -21.48 22.45
C GLY A 72 17.14 -20.35 21.59
N ASP A 73 17.86 -19.23 21.53
CA ASP A 73 17.49 -18.07 20.72
C ASP A 73 17.45 -18.41 19.23
N ILE A 74 18.44 -19.15 18.72
CA ILE A 74 18.51 -19.60 17.32
C ILE A 74 17.34 -20.55 17.01
N GLY A 75 17.09 -21.54 17.87
CA GLY A 75 15.99 -22.49 17.69
C GLY A 75 14.63 -21.78 17.68
N LEU A 76 14.41 -20.87 18.64
CA LEU A 76 13.19 -20.07 18.70
C LEU A 76 13.05 -19.15 17.48
N PHE A 77 14.14 -18.52 17.04
CA PHE A 77 14.16 -17.66 15.85
C PHE A 77 13.71 -18.42 14.61
N VAL A 78 14.26 -19.62 14.36
CA VAL A 78 13.89 -20.45 13.22
C VAL A 78 12.43 -20.89 13.30
N ILE A 79 11.95 -21.31 14.47
CA ILE A 79 10.55 -21.71 14.69
C ILE A 79 9.60 -20.54 14.38
N VAL A 80 9.87 -19.36 14.95
CA VAL A 80 9.04 -18.17 14.74
C VAL A 80 9.10 -17.72 13.28
N LEU A 81 10.27 -17.80 12.63
CA LEU A 81 10.43 -17.47 11.22
C LEU A 81 9.55 -18.36 10.34
N ILE A 82 9.64 -19.69 10.51
CA ILE A 82 8.83 -20.64 9.72
C ILE A 82 7.35 -20.47 10.01
N ALA A 83 6.96 -20.34 11.28
CA ALA A 83 5.57 -20.16 11.68
C ALA A 83 4.98 -18.86 11.11
N SER A 84 5.72 -17.76 11.22
CA SER A 84 5.29 -16.45 10.69
C SER A 84 5.14 -16.47 9.17
N GLN A 85 6.10 -17.05 8.45
CA GLN A 85 6.05 -17.16 6.99
C GLN A 85 4.88 -18.04 6.54
N THR A 86 4.67 -19.18 7.20
CA THR A 86 3.55 -20.08 6.89
C THR A 86 2.20 -19.39 7.09
N LEU A 87 2.05 -18.59 8.14
CA LEU A 87 0.83 -17.81 8.38
C LEU A 87 0.62 -16.72 7.32
N ILE A 88 1.67 -16.01 6.94
CA ILE A 88 1.62 -15.01 5.87
C ILE A 88 1.17 -15.66 4.56
N ASP A 89 1.81 -16.74 4.15
CA ASP A 89 1.51 -17.45 2.90
C ASP A 89 0.09 -18.04 2.91
N THR A 90 -0.34 -18.58 4.06
CA THR A 90 -1.72 -19.03 4.26
C THR A 90 -2.71 -17.87 4.12
N GLY A 91 -2.40 -16.70 4.70
CA GLY A 91 -3.21 -15.50 4.58
C GLY A 91 -3.36 -15.04 3.12
N LEU A 92 -2.25 -15.01 2.39
CA LEU A 92 -2.22 -14.69 0.95
C LEU A 92 -3.01 -15.70 0.13
N PHE A 93 -2.90 -17.00 0.43
CA PHE A 93 -3.67 -18.04 -0.24
C PHE A 93 -5.18 -17.84 -0.07
N TRP A 94 -5.65 -17.56 1.16
CA TRP A 94 -7.06 -17.27 1.40
C TRP A 94 -7.52 -15.98 0.73
N ASN A 95 -6.65 -14.96 0.67
CA ASN A 95 -6.93 -13.72 -0.06
C ASN A 95 -7.11 -13.99 -1.56
N ALA A 96 -6.17 -14.70 -2.18
CA ALA A 96 -6.22 -15.04 -3.60
C ALA A 96 -7.50 -15.83 -3.94
N LYS A 97 -7.91 -16.76 -3.07
CA LYS A 97 -9.17 -17.50 -3.23
C LYS A 97 -10.40 -16.58 -3.14
N MET A 98 -10.41 -15.64 -2.20
CA MET A 98 -11.48 -14.64 -2.07
C MET A 98 -11.53 -13.72 -3.28
N GLU A 99 -10.39 -13.26 -3.78
CA GLU A 99 -10.29 -12.40 -4.95
C GLU A 99 -10.77 -13.12 -6.21
N ALA A 100 -10.41 -14.39 -6.42
CA ALA A 100 -10.91 -15.18 -7.53
C ALA A 100 -12.44 -15.29 -7.53
N GLN A 101 -13.05 -15.49 -6.35
CA GLN A 101 -14.50 -15.55 -6.22
C GLN A 101 -15.16 -14.19 -6.44
N GLY A 102 -14.61 -13.13 -5.86
CA GLY A 102 -15.10 -11.76 -6.05
C GLY A 102 -14.95 -11.25 -7.49
N LEU A 103 -13.85 -11.62 -8.18
CA LEU A 103 -13.62 -11.32 -9.60
C LEU A 103 -14.69 -11.96 -10.47
N LYS A 104 -14.99 -13.24 -10.26
CA LYS A 104 -16.06 -13.95 -10.97
C LYS A 104 -17.40 -13.24 -10.72
N GLU A 105 -17.75 -13.01 -9.46
CA GLU A 105 -19.03 -12.41 -9.10
C GLU A 105 -19.19 -10.99 -9.67
N LEU A 106 -18.13 -10.17 -9.71
CA LEU A 106 -18.18 -8.84 -10.32
C LEU A 106 -18.39 -8.92 -11.84
N HIS A 107 -17.69 -9.81 -12.53
CA HIS A 107 -17.92 -10.03 -13.96
C HIS A 107 -19.36 -10.44 -14.24
N ASP A 108 -19.87 -11.43 -13.51
CA ASP A 108 -21.25 -11.93 -13.66
C ASP A 108 -22.28 -10.83 -13.40
N ARG A 109 -22.09 -10.02 -12.34
CA ARG A 109 -22.98 -8.90 -11.99
C ARG A 109 -22.98 -7.80 -13.05
N VAL A 110 -21.81 -7.42 -13.55
CA VAL A 110 -21.70 -6.38 -14.59
C VAL A 110 -22.32 -6.89 -15.89
N PHE A 111 -22.02 -8.13 -16.29
CA PHE A 111 -22.59 -8.72 -17.50
C PHE A 111 -24.11 -8.85 -17.42
N ALA A 112 -24.64 -9.36 -16.31
CA ALA A 112 -26.08 -9.43 -16.08
C ALA A 112 -26.75 -8.04 -16.06
N HIS A 113 -26.07 -7.01 -15.56
CA HIS A 113 -26.57 -5.64 -15.61
C HIS A 113 -26.62 -5.08 -17.04
N LEU A 114 -25.57 -5.34 -17.84
CA LEU A 114 -25.53 -4.93 -19.25
C LEU A 114 -26.62 -5.61 -20.07
N LEU A 115 -26.85 -6.92 -19.89
CA LEU A 115 -27.90 -7.66 -20.60
C LEU A 115 -29.32 -7.14 -20.32
N ARG A 116 -29.55 -6.48 -19.19
CA ARG A 116 -30.85 -5.91 -18.80
C ARG A 116 -31.06 -4.48 -19.31
N GLN A 117 -30.06 -3.89 -19.97
CA GLN A 117 -30.20 -2.55 -20.51
C GLN A 117 -31.09 -2.54 -21.76
N SER A 118 -31.75 -1.41 -22.00
CA SER A 118 -32.63 -1.25 -23.16
C SER A 118 -31.86 -1.34 -24.48
N THR A 119 -32.53 -1.76 -25.56
CA THR A 119 -31.95 -1.70 -26.92
C THR A 119 -31.50 -0.29 -27.28
N ARG A 120 -32.20 0.75 -26.80
CA ARG A 120 -31.78 2.16 -26.95
C ARG A 120 -30.42 2.43 -26.32
N PHE A 121 -30.11 1.84 -25.16
CA PHE A 121 -28.79 1.98 -24.54
C PHE A 121 -27.71 1.33 -25.40
N HIS A 122 -27.94 0.11 -25.87
CA HIS A 122 -26.98 -0.62 -26.71
C HIS A 122 -26.76 0.04 -28.08
N ASN A 123 -27.79 0.63 -28.69
CA ASN A 123 -27.66 1.36 -29.95
C ASN A 123 -26.91 2.69 -29.81
N ASN A 124 -26.94 3.30 -28.62
CA ASN A 124 -26.31 4.60 -28.36
C ASN A 124 -24.96 4.50 -27.62
N THR A 125 -24.47 3.29 -27.34
CA THR A 125 -23.24 3.08 -26.57
C THR A 125 -22.31 2.11 -27.27
N LEU A 126 -21.07 2.54 -27.50
CA LEU A 126 -20.04 1.69 -28.09
C LEU A 126 -19.64 0.56 -27.12
N ALA A 127 -19.47 -0.66 -27.66
CA ALA A 127 -19.07 -1.83 -26.87
C ALA A 127 -17.66 -1.69 -26.26
N GLY A 128 -16.70 -1.10 -26.99
CA GLY A 128 -15.31 -0.95 -26.55
C GLY A 128 -15.16 -0.20 -25.21
N PRO A 129 -15.72 1.03 -25.08
CA PRO A 129 -15.74 1.76 -23.81
C PRO A 129 -16.40 0.99 -22.66
N LEU A 130 -17.47 0.22 -22.92
CA LEU A 130 -18.13 -0.60 -21.89
C LEU A 130 -17.23 -1.72 -21.38
N VAL A 131 -16.51 -2.40 -22.28
CA VAL A 131 -15.52 -3.44 -21.92
C VAL A 131 -14.38 -2.82 -21.11
N SER A 132 -13.84 -1.67 -21.55
CA SER A 132 -12.77 -0.97 -20.83
C SER A 132 -13.20 -0.54 -19.41
N GLN A 133 -14.42 -0.01 -19.26
CA GLN A 133 -14.97 0.38 -17.96
C GLN A 133 -15.19 -0.84 -17.04
N THR A 134 -15.67 -1.95 -17.61
CA THR A 134 -15.83 -3.22 -16.88
C THR A 134 -14.49 -3.72 -16.36
N ASN A 135 -13.48 -3.82 -17.23
CA ASN A 135 -12.14 -4.26 -16.84
C ASN A 135 -11.51 -3.34 -15.78
N ARG A 136 -11.74 -2.02 -15.88
CA ARG A 136 -11.23 -1.06 -14.89
C ARG A 136 -11.91 -1.20 -13.53
N LEU A 137 -13.22 -1.44 -13.51
CA LEU A 137 -13.97 -1.70 -12.27
C LEU A 137 -13.47 -3.00 -11.63
N VAL A 138 -13.41 -4.07 -12.40
CA VAL A 138 -13.02 -5.39 -11.91
C VAL A 138 -11.54 -5.43 -11.48
N GLY A 139 -10.63 -4.86 -12.28
CA GLY A 139 -9.22 -4.75 -11.89
C GLY A 139 -9.02 -3.88 -10.65
N GLY A 140 -9.81 -2.81 -10.51
CA GLY A 140 -9.79 -1.96 -9.33
C GLY A 140 -10.19 -2.68 -8.03
N TYR A 141 -11.00 -3.75 -8.11
CA TYR A 141 -11.33 -4.57 -6.94
C TYR A 141 -10.10 -5.28 -6.38
N VAL A 142 -9.30 -5.94 -7.23
CA VAL A 142 -8.06 -6.63 -6.81
C VAL A 142 -7.10 -5.63 -6.18
N THR A 143 -6.82 -4.53 -6.89
CA THR A 143 -5.91 -3.50 -6.39
C THR A 143 -6.31 -2.96 -5.01
N ILE A 144 -7.61 -2.72 -4.79
CA ILE A 144 -8.09 -2.20 -3.50
C ILE A 144 -8.05 -3.29 -2.42
N THR A 145 -8.41 -4.53 -2.73
CA THR A 145 -8.38 -5.66 -1.78
C THR A 145 -6.95 -5.95 -1.34
N ASP A 146 -6.00 -6.05 -2.27
CA ASP A 146 -4.57 -6.16 -1.97
C ASP A 146 -4.07 -4.98 -1.14
N THR A 147 -4.46 -3.75 -1.50
CA THR A 147 -4.04 -2.57 -0.74
C THR A 147 -4.56 -2.60 0.69
N LEU A 148 -5.80 -3.04 0.90
CA LEU A 148 -6.38 -3.17 2.24
C LEU A 148 -5.65 -4.22 3.07
N LEU A 149 -5.39 -5.40 2.51
CA LEU A 149 -4.71 -6.49 3.22
C LEU A 149 -3.24 -6.18 3.47
N LEU A 150 -2.47 -5.86 2.42
CA LEU A 150 -1.02 -5.77 2.49
C LEU A 150 -0.54 -4.46 3.11
N ASN A 151 -1.15 -3.33 2.72
CA ASN A 151 -0.64 -2.01 3.09
C ASN A 151 -1.38 -1.42 4.29
N ILE A 152 -2.72 -1.34 4.22
CA ILE A 152 -3.51 -0.68 5.27
C ILE A 152 -3.47 -1.49 6.57
N THR A 153 -3.63 -2.81 6.49
CA THR A 153 -3.55 -3.66 7.69
C THR A 153 -2.16 -3.57 8.32
N GLN A 154 -1.09 -3.62 7.51
CA GLN A 154 0.28 -3.46 8.02
C GLN A 154 0.48 -2.11 8.70
N LEU A 155 0.08 -1.02 8.06
CA LEU A 155 0.20 0.32 8.61
C LEU A 155 -0.52 0.45 9.95
N VAL A 156 -1.79 0.06 10.02
CA VAL A 156 -2.62 0.22 11.23
C VAL A 156 -2.10 -0.67 12.36
N VAL A 157 -1.85 -1.95 12.07
CA VAL A 157 -1.44 -2.92 13.10
C VAL A 157 -0.04 -2.60 13.61
N LEU A 158 0.93 -2.36 12.72
CA LEU A 158 2.31 -2.11 13.15
C LEU A 158 2.41 -0.78 13.92
N THR A 159 1.77 0.30 13.45
CA THR A 159 1.76 1.57 14.19
C THR A 159 1.09 1.43 15.56
N ALA A 160 -0.05 0.74 15.66
CA ALA A 160 -0.74 0.54 16.93
C ALA A 160 0.09 -0.32 17.91
N PHE A 161 0.64 -1.45 17.44
CA PHE A 161 1.44 -2.33 18.29
C PHE A 161 2.78 -1.70 18.68
N SER A 162 3.50 -1.04 17.77
CA SER A 162 4.72 -0.30 18.11
C SER A 162 4.45 0.73 19.19
N ALA A 163 3.34 1.48 19.10
CA ALA A 163 2.96 2.45 20.13
C ALA A 163 2.70 1.78 21.49
N ILE A 164 1.99 0.65 21.51
CA ILE A 164 1.71 -0.12 22.73
C ILE A 164 3.01 -0.66 23.35
N VAL A 165 3.86 -1.31 22.56
CA VAL A 165 5.11 -1.90 23.03
C VAL A 165 6.04 -0.81 23.59
N LEU A 166 6.22 0.29 22.88
CA LEU A 166 7.04 1.42 23.35
C LEU A 166 6.50 2.04 24.63
N ALA A 167 5.18 2.11 24.81
CA ALA A 167 4.58 2.61 26.04
C ALA A 167 4.90 1.75 27.27
N PHE A 168 5.05 0.44 27.10
CA PHE A 168 5.48 -0.45 28.19
C PHE A 168 6.97 -0.27 28.55
N TYR A 169 7.84 0.07 27.59
CA TYR A 169 9.27 0.26 27.85
C TYR A 169 9.60 1.63 28.46
N SER A 170 9.06 2.71 27.90
CA SER A 170 9.27 4.05 28.42
C SER A 170 8.18 5.01 27.95
N PRO A 171 7.38 5.58 28.88
CA PRO A 171 6.38 6.59 28.55
C PRO A 171 6.95 7.80 27.80
N LEU A 172 8.22 8.16 28.06
CA LEU A 172 8.90 9.26 27.39
C LEU A 172 9.16 8.93 25.90
N LEU A 173 9.68 7.74 25.60
CA LEU A 173 9.88 7.30 24.21
C LEU A 173 8.56 7.22 23.46
N ALA A 174 7.54 6.64 24.09
CA ALA A 174 6.21 6.56 23.50
C ALA A 174 5.63 7.95 23.20
N GLY A 175 5.79 8.92 24.10
CA GLY A 175 5.35 10.30 23.90
C GLY A 175 6.06 10.98 22.71
N VAL A 176 7.37 10.82 22.59
CA VAL A 176 8.16 11.39 21.48
C VAL A 176 7.75 10.78 20.14
N VAL A 177 7.64 9.44 20.08
CA VAL A 177 7.23 8.74 18.85
C VAL A 177 5.80 9.09 18.47
N PHE A 178 4.89 9.20 19.44
CA PHE A 178 3.50 9.58 19.19
C PHE A 178 3.40 11.02 18.65
N ALA A 179 4.10 11.97 19.27
CA ALA A 179 4.16 13.35 18.79
C ALA A 179 4.74 13.43 17.37
N TRP A 180 5.82 12.70 17.11
CA TRP A 180 6.42 12.62 15.77
C TRP A 180 5.45 12.02 14.74
N THR A 181 4.74 10.96 15.12
CA THR A 181 3.73 10.30 14.28
C THR A 181 2.63 11.28 13.85
N ILE A 182 2.14 12.14 14.75
CA ILE A 182 1.14 13.16 14.42
C ILE A 182 1.67 14.14 13.37
N VAL A 183 2.88 14.66 13.58
CA VAL A 183 3.54 15.58 12.64
C VAL A 183 3.75 14.91 11.28
N PHE A 184 4.17 13.64 11.30
CA PHE A 184 4.36 12.82 10.12
C PHE A 184 3.08 12.64 9.30
N PHE A 185 1.97 12.26 9.94
CA PHE A 185 0.69 12.12 9.27
C PHE A 185 0.18 13.45 8.71
N TYR A 186 0.30 14.54 9.48
CA TYR A 186 -0.13 15.86 9.05
C TYR A 186 0.59 16.30 7.76
N ILE A 187 1.92 16.19 7.72
CA ILE A 187 2.70 16.56 6.53
C ILE A 187 2.38 15.62 5.37
N ASN A 188 2.31 14.31 5.59
CA ASN A 188 1.97 13.34 4.54
C ASN A 188 0.61 13.63 3.90
N ILE A 189 -0.42 13.96 4.69
CA ILE A 189 -1.74 14.33 4.16
C ILE A 189 -1.65 15.57 3.27
N ARG A 190 -0.87 16.59 3.67
CA ARG A 190 -0.67 17.80 2.88
C ARG A 190 0.05 17.50 1.56
N LEU A 191 1.12 16.71 1.61
CA LEU A 191 1.88 16.30 0.43
C LEU A 191 1.02 15.51 -0.55
N THR A 192 0.25 14.53 -0.07
CA THR A 192 -0.68 13.75 -0.90
C THR A 192 -1.75 14.63 -1.53
N ARG A 193 -2.35 15.56 -0.76
CA ARG A 193 -3.34 16.50 -1.30
C ARG A 193 -2.80 17.38 -2.42
N SER A 194 -1.53 17.78 -2.35
CA SER A 194 -0.89 18.60 -3.39
C SER A 194 -0.83 17.91 -4.77
N ARG A 195 -0.87 16.57 -4.81
CA ARG A 195 -0.81 15.78 -6.05
C ARG A 195 -2.17 15.55 -6.70
N ILE A 196 -3.27 15.81 -5.99
CA ILE A 196 -4.62 15.52 -6.49
C ILE A 196 -4.91 16.28 -7.79
N ALA A 197 -4.54 17.57 -7.86
CA ALA A 197 -4.75 18.37 -9.07
C ALA A 197 -3.95 17.84 -10.27
N LEU A 198 -2.68 17.46 -10.05
CA LEU A 198 -1.81 16.90 -11.08
C LEU A 198 -2.29 15.52 -11.57
N SER A 199 -2.73 14.66 -10.64
CA SER A 199 -3.33 13.36 -10.95
C SER A 199 -4.56 13.53 -11.84
N LYS A 200 -5.43 14.50 -11.53
CA LYS A 200 -6.60 14.83 -12.35
C LYS A 200 -6.22 15.34 -13.74
N ALA A 201 -5.25 16.25 -13.82
CA ALA A 201 -4.79 16.79 -15.10
C ALA A 201 -4.21 15.68 -16.01
N ARG A 202 -3.41 14.78 -15.43
CA ARG A 202 -2.87 13.60 -16.13
C ARG A 202 -3.97 12.63 -16.57
N ALA A 203 -4.94 12.34 -15.71
CA ALA A 203 -6.05 11.46 -16.06
C ALA A 203 -6.94 12.04 -17.17
N ALA A 204 -7.12 13.37 -17.18
CA ALA A 204 -7.85 14.05 -18.25
C ALA A 204 -7.10 13.96 -19.59
N SER A 205 -5.78 14.20 -19.63
CA SER A 205 -5.01 14.04 -20.87
C SER A 205 -4.91 12.59 -21.34
N GLU A 206 -4.96 11.61 -20.43
CA GLU A 206 -5.07 10.19 -20.79
C GLU A 206 -6.38 9.90 -21.55
N SER A 207 -7.49 10.50 -21.11
CA SER A 207 -8.78 10.35 -21.80
C SER A 207 -8.77 10.99 -23.19
N VAL A 208 -8.10 12.13 -23.36
CA VAL A 208 -7.93 12.78 -24.67
C VAL A 208 -7.04 11.93 -25.58
N LEU A 209 -5.92 11.40 -25.07
CA LEU A 209 -5.01 10.53 -25.83
C LEU A 209 -5.72 9.27 -26.35
N THR A 210 -6.42 8.57 -25.46
CA THR A 210 -7.17 7.35 -25.81
C THR A 210 -8.35 7.64 -26.75
N GLY A 211 -9.04 8.77 -26.57
CA GLY A 211 -10.08 9.22 -27.51
C GLY A 211 -9.53 9.52 -28.89
N SER A 212 -8.44 10.30 -28.98
CA SER A 212 -7.76 10.61 -30.24
C SER A 212 -7.38 9.34 -31.01
N LEU A 213 -6.77 8.36 -30.33
CA LEU A 213 -6.41 7.09 -30.96
C LEU A 213 -7.64 6.32 -31.48
N ALA A 214 -8.70 6.22 -30.67
CA ALA A 214 -9.92 5.51 -31.04
C ALA A 214 -10.61 6.15 -32.26
N ASP A 215 -10.64 7.48 -32.32
CA ASP A 215 -11.20 8.25 -33.44
C ASP A 215 -10.40 8.02 -34.72
N SER A 216 -9.07 8.11 -34.66
CA SER A 216 -8.21 7.88 -35.83
C SER A 216 -8.32 6.44 -36.36
N VAL A 217 -8.36 5.45 -35.46
CA VAL A 217 -8.50 4.03 -35.86
C VAL A 217 -9.88 3.75 -36.45
N SER A 218 -10.93 4.31 -35.85
CA SER A 218 -12.31 4.11 -36.34
C SER A 218 -12.56 4.78 -37.69
N ASN A 219 -11.81 5.84 -38.01
CA ASN A 219 -11.90 6.58 -39.27
C ASN A 219 -10.68 6.36 -40.19
N ILE A 220 -9.96 5.24 -40.03
CA ILE A 220 -8.72 4.98 -40.76
C ILE A 220 -8.92 4.99 -42.28
N SER A 221 -10.06 4.50 -42.77
CA SER A 221 -10.38 4.52 -44.20
C SER A 221 -10.42 5.94 -44.76
N ALA A 222 -11.00 6.90 -44.03
CA ALA A 222 -11.02 8.30 -44.47
C ALA A 222 -9.60 8.89 -44.50
N ILE A 223 -8.80 8.65 -43.45
CA ILE A 223 -7.40 9.13 -43.39
C ILE A 223 -6.60 8.60 -44.59
N LYS A 224 -6.75 7.31 -44.91
CA LYS A 224 -6.10 6.68 -46.07
C LYS A 224 -6.60 7.21 -47.40
N SER A 225 -7.91 7.40 -47.56
CA SER A 225 -8.50 7.94 -48.79
C SER A 225 -8.04 9.37 -49.09
N PHE A 226 -7.77 10.18 -48.07
CA PHE A 226 -7.27 11.55 -48.22
C PHE A 226 -5.75 11.67 -48.13
N GLY A 227 -4.98 10.57 -48.04
CA GLY A 227 -3.52 10.61 -47.91
C GLY A 227 -3.01 11.47 -46.74
N SER A 228 -3.80 11.56 -45.66
CA SER A 228 -3.61 12.52 -44.56
C SER A 228 -2.87 11.91 -43.35
N GLU A 229 -2.11 10.83 -43.54
CA GLU A 229 -1.44 10.11 -42.45
C GLU A 229 -0.45 10.99 -41.68
N SER A 230 0.39 11.76 -42.39
CA SER A 230 1.38 12.63 -41.75
C SER A 230 0.71 13.71 -40.89
N TYR A 231 -0.39 14.27 -41.39
CA TYR A 231 -1.18 15.27 -40.65
C TYR A 231 -1.78 14.68 -39.37
N GLU A 232 -2.40 13.50 -39.47
CA GLU A 232 -3.02 12.87 -38.30
C GLU A 232 -1.96 12.41 -37.28
N TYR A 233 -0.80 11.95 -37.75
CA TYR A 233 0.35 11.63 -36.89
C TYR A 233 0.82 12.87 -36.12
N GLU A 234 1.04 14.01 -36.78
CA GLU A 234 1.45 15.25 -36.11
C GLU A 234 0.41 15.73 -35.09
N ARG A 235 -0.89 15.62 -35.41
CA ARG A 235 -1.98 15.93 -34.48
C ARG A 235 -1.94 15.01 -33.26
N HIS A 236 -1.74 13.71 -33.44
CA HIS A 236 -1.63 12.75 -32.34
C HIS A 236 -0.35 12.94 -31.50
N ALA A 237 0.77 13.30 -32.14
CA ALA A 237 2.03 13.59 -31.47
C ALA A 237 1.90 14.73 -30.45
N LYS A 238 1.17 15.81 -30.79
CA LYS A 238 0.88 16.91 -29.85
C LYS A 238 0.10 16.48 -28.63
N VAL A 239 -0.89 15.59 -28.80
CA VAL A 239 -1.68 15.04 -27.68
C VAL A 239 -0.81 14.15 -26.78
N THR A 240 0.08 13.37 -27.41
CA THR A 240 1.04 12.51 -26.70
C THR A 240 2.03 13.34 -25.89
N GLU A 241 2.54 14.44 -26.46
CA GLU A 241 3.45 15.37 -25.80
C GLU A 241 2.82 16.03 -24.56
N ASP A 242 1.59 16.53 -24.67
CA ASP A 242 0.86 17.08 -23.51
C ASP A 242 0.68 16.04 -22.39
N ARG A 243 0.33 14.81 -22.76
CA ARG A 243 0.19 13.71 -21.80
C ARG A 243 1.52 13.31 -21.17
N ALA A 244 2.61 13.33 -21.94
CA ALA A 244 3.96 13.07 -21.45
C ALA A 244 4.40 14.16 -20.46
N TYR A 245 4.22 15.44 -20.80
CA TYR A 245 4.55 16.57 -19.93
C TYR A 245 3.77 16.55 -18.60
N LYS A 246 2.45 16.34 -18.65
CA LYS A 246 1.63 16.20 -17.42
C LYS A 246 2.03 14.98 -16.59
N GLY A 247 2.45 13.89 -17.25
CA GLY A 247 3.04 12.72 -16.60
C GLY A 247 4.32 13.07 -15.84
N TYR A 248 5.25 13.73 -16.52
CA TYR A 248 6.52 14.20 -15.96
C TYR A 248 6.32 15.08 -14.72
N VAL A 249 5.48 16.12 -14.82
CA VAL A 249 5.20 17.01 -13.67
C VAL A 249 4.60 16.24 -12.48
N TYR A 250 3.70 15.29 -12.74
CA TYR A 250 3.12 14.44 -11.70
C TYR A 250 4.17 13.52 -11.03
N TRP A 251 5.12 12.97 -11.80
CA TRP A 251 6.18 12.11 -11.29
C TRP A 251 7.23 12.89 -10.51
N VAL A 252 7.69 14.04 -11.03
CA VAL A 252 8.65 14.90 -10.32
C VAL A 252 8.08 15.40 -8.99
N ARG A 253 6.79 15.79 -8.97
CA ARG A 253 6.14 16.12 -7.70
C ARG A 253 6.06 14.91 -6.77
N GLY A 254 5.85 13.71 -7.30
CA GLY A 254 5.93 12.46 -6.55
C GLY A 254 7.30 12.26 -5.91
N ALA A 255 8.37 12.29 -6.71
CA ALA A 255 9.73 12.15 -6.23
C ALA A 255 10.11 13.19 -5.15
N LYS A 256 9.65 14.44 -5.30
CA LYS A 256 9.84 15.46 -4.25
C LYS A 256 9.10 15.12 -2.95
N ASN A 257 7.87 14.62 -3.05
CA ASN A 257 7.13 14.17 -1.86
C ASN A 257 7.83 12.97 -1.20
N ASP A 258 8.32 12.02 -2.00
CA ASP A 258 9.04 10.83 -1.52
C ASP A 258 10.38 11.22 -0.86
N ALA A 259 11.07 12.24 -1.37
CA ALA A 259 12.26 12.79 -0.73
C ALA A 259 11.94 13.42 0.63
N VAL A 260 10.85 14.19 0.74
CA VAL A 260 10.40 14.73 2.04
C VAL A 260 10.05 13.59 3.00
N PHE A 261 9.34 12.57 2.53
CA PHE A 261 9.05 11.38 3.32
C PHE A 261 10.33 10.71 3.83
N GLY A 262 11.33 10.50 2.97
CA GLY A 262 12.62 9.92 3.35
C GLY A 262 13.37 10.73 4.40
N ILE A 263 13.42 12.06 4.25
CA ILE A 263 14.02 12.96 5.25
C ILE A 263 13.29 12.86 6.59
N MET A 264 11.96 12.83 6.57
CA MET A 264 11.15 12.68 7.79
C MET A 264 11.39 11.33 8.46
N MET A 265 11.48 10.23 7.71
CA MET A 265 11.85 8.93 8.28
C MET A 265 13.23 8.99 8.94
N GLY A 266 14.22 9.62 8.29
CA GLY A 266 15.55 9.81 8.87
C GLY A 266 15.55 10.65 10.16
N ILE A 267 14.77 11.73 10.22
CA ILE A 267 14.62 12.54 11.43
C ILE A 267 13.95 11.73 12.54
N GLY A 268 12.90 10.97 12.23
CA GLY A 268 12.22 10.09 13.18
C GLY A 268 13.17 9.05 13.78
N GLN A 269 13.97 8.40 12.93
CA GLN A 269 15.00 7.46 13.35
C GLN A 269 16.06 8.12 14.25
N LEU A 270 16.52 9.33 13.90
CA LEU A 270 17.49 10.06 14.71
C LEU A 270 16.90 10.46 16.08
N LEU A 271 15.64 10.92 16.12
CA LEU A 271 14.95 11.28 17.35
C LEU A 271 14.84 10.08 18.29
N VAL A 272 14.41 8.92 17.77
CA VAL A 272 14.32 7.68 18.55
C VAL A 272 15.70 7.22 19.02
N LEU A 273 16.72 7.29 18.16
CA LEU A 273 18.07 6.92 18.54
C LEU A 273 18.59 7.79 19.70
N VAL A 274 18.50 9.12 19.58
CA VAL A 274 19.00 10.05 20.62
C VAL A 274 18.25 9.86 21.93
N THR A 275 16.92 9.77 21.88
CA THR A 275 16.10 9.58 23.08
C THR A 275 16.33 8.21 23.73
N SER A 276 16.55 7.16 22.94
CA SER A 276 16.88 5.83 23.45
C SER A 276 18.26 5.81 24.10
N ILE A 277 19.26 6.47 23.52
CA ILE A 277 20.59 6.62 24.13
C ILE A 277 20.50 7.33 25.48
N ILE A 278 19.78 8.46 25.54
CA ILE A 278 19.57 9.20 26.80
C ILE A 278 18.89 8.30 27.85
N ALA A 279 17.86 7.56 27.46
CA ALA A 279 17.15 6.66 28.37
C ALA A 279 18.05 5.51 28.88
N VAL A 280 18.95 4.99 28.05
CA VAL A 280 19.96 3.99 28.46
C VAL A 280 20.99 4.61 29.40
N THR A 281 21.47 5.83 29.15
CA THR A 281 22.47 6.49 30.02
C THR A 281 21.91 6.83 31.40
N HIS A 282 20.60 7.09 31.51
CA HIS A 282 19.92 7.27 32.79
C HIS A 282 19.53 5.94 33.46
N GLY A 283 19.93 4.79 32.90
CA GLY A 283 19.63 3.46 33.45
C GLY A 283 18.15 3.07 33.38
N SER A 284 17.33 3.80 32.61
CA SER A 284 15.89 3.57 32.51
C SER A 284 15.54 2.40 31.57
N ILE A 285 16.41 2.07 30.62
CA ILE A 285 16.17 1.07 29.56
C ILE A 285 17.44 0.23 29.30
N SER A 286 17.28 -1.04 28.90
CA SER A 286 18.40 -1.92 28.51
C SER A 286 18.95 -1.61 27.10
N ILE A 287 20.14 -2.13 26.78
CA ILE A 287 20.72 -2.00 25.43
C ILE A 287 19.86 -2.75 24.40
N GLY A 288 19.32 -3.92 24.76
CA GLY A 288 18.38 -4.64 23.90
C GLY A 288 17.14 -3.80 23.56
N ALA A 289 16.61 -3.04 24.52
CA ALA A 289 15.44 -2.20 24.29
C ALA A 289 15.72 -0.94 23.44
N LEU A 290 16.97 -0.45 23.38
CA LEU A 290 17.39 0.54 22.39
C LEU A 290 17.28 -0.03 20.97
N VAL A 291 17.75 -1.25 20.75
CA VAL A 291 17.66 -1.94 19.44
C VAL A 291 16.20 -2.14 19.05
N LEU A 292 15.33 -2.51 20.00
CA LEU A 292 13.89 -2.64 19.75
C LEU A 292 13.24 -1.32 19.33
N ALA A 293 13.56 -0.23 20.03
CA ALA A 293 13.02 1.09 19.70
C ALA A 293 13.36 1.50 18.26
N GLN A 294 14.58 1.17 17.80
CA GLN A 294 15.04 1.47 16.45
C GLN A 294 14.39 0.57 15.38
N ILE A 295 14.01 -0.67 15.71
CA ILE A 295 13.36 -1.58 14.76
C ILE A 295 11.86 -1.24 14.60
N TYR A 296 11.24 -0.63 15.61
CA TYR A 296 9.81 -0.35 15.63
C TYR A 296 9.40 1.03 15.07
N ILE A 297 10.37 1.88 14.69
CA ILE A 297 10.19 3.22 14.09
C ILE A 297 10.38 3.20 12.56
#